data_AF-A0A522HHD1-F1
#
_entry.id   AF-A0A522HHD1-F1
#
_cell.length_a   1.000
_cell.length_b   1.000
_cell.length_c   1.000
_cell.angle_alpha   90.00
_cell.angle_beta   90.00
_cell.angle_gamma   90.00
#
_symmetry.space_group_name_H-M   'P 1'
#
loop_
_entity.id
_entity.type
_entity.pdbx_description
1 polymer ?
#
loop_
_entity_poly.entity_id
_entity_poly.type
_entity_poly.pdbx_seq_one_letter_code
_entity_poly.pdbx_strand_id
1 'polypeptide(L)'
;MPQRPLGNSTLLTSPLVLGSNVFGWNVDEKRAFDVLDAFVDAGGNLIDTADSYSAGVPGNRGGESETIIGKWLKRSGKFRSAADLAKSTVRGGAVKKFLNPHWLGVLAALDAVAATHHATPAQVALAWLMARPGLTAPIASATSVKQLDELMGATLLHLEQDEVTRIDQAARE
;
A
#
# COMPACT_ATOMS: atom_id res chain seq x y z
N MET A 1 8.20 9.02 -10.77
CA MET A 1 8.09 9.20 -9.30
C MET A 1 9.44 9.61 -8.73
N PRO A 2 9.54 10.62 -7.86
CA PRO A 2 10.82 11.02 -7.25
C PRO A 2 11.29 9.98 -6.22
N GLN A 3 12.54 9.53 -6.31
CA GLN A 3 13.11 8.54 -5.39
C GLN A 3 13.74 9.21 -4.16
N ARG A 4 13.84 8.48 -3.05
CA ARG A 4 14.41 8.94 -1.77
C ARG A 4 15.40 7.91 -1.20
N PRO A 5 16.44 8.33 -0.48
CA PRO A 5 17.32 7.40 0.24
C PRO A 5 16.57 6.58 1.29
N LEU A 6 16.91 5.30 1.40
CA LEU A 6 16.44 4.45 2.49
C LEU A 6 17.28 4.71 3.75
N GLY A 7 16.73 5.50 4.66
CA GLY A 7 17.47 6.01 5.82
C GLY A 7 18.71 6.79 5.39
N ASN A 8 19.87 6.44 5.97
CA ASN A 8 21.16 7.07 5.63
C ASN A 8 21.94 6.29 4.56
N SER A 9 21.31 5.33 3.87
CA SER A 9 21.98 4.51 2.85
C SER A 9 21.97 5.18 1.48
N THR A 10 22.77 4.65 0.55
CA THR A 10 22.74 5.05 -0.87
C THR A 10 21.64 4.34 -1.67
N LEU A 11 20.86 3.45 -1.05
CA LEU A 11 19.76 2.77 -1.72
C LEU A 11 18.59 3.73 -1.90
N LEU A 12 18.08 3.83 -3.13
CA LEU A 12 16.97 4.70 -3.47
C LEU A 12 15.67 3.90 -3.56
N THR A 13 14.63 4.37 -2.88
CA THR A 13 13.29 3.80 -2.90
C THR A 13 12.25 4.79 -3.43
N SER A 14 11.18 4.28 -4.03
CA SER A 14 9.94 5.02 -4.23
C SER A 14 9.36 5.46 -2.89
N PRO A 15 8.65 6.59 -2.83
CA PRO A 15 8.00 7.14 -1.63
C PRO A 15 6.80 6.31 -1.18
N LEU A 16 6.45 5.24 -1.89
CA LEU A 16 5.48 4.23 -1.49
C LEU A 16 6.12 2.83 -1.64
N VAL A 17 5.87 1.96 -0.68
CA VAL A 17 6.22 0.53 -0.74
C VAL A 17 4.97 -0.29 -0.99
N LEU A 18 5.03 -1.20 -1.97
CA LEU A 18 3.90 -2.09 -2.26
C LEU A 18 3.92 -3.28 -1.29
N GLY A 19 2.92 -3.35 -0.41
CA GLY A 19 2.69 -4.51 0.45
C GLY A 19 2.00 -5.65 -0.31
N SER A 20 2.53 -6.86 -0.15
CA SER A 20 2.02 -8.07 -0.82
C SER A 20 1.16 -8.97 0.06
N ASN A 21 0.83 -8.56 1.28
CA ASN A 21 0.04 -9.33 2.25
C ASN A 21 -1.38 -9.74 1.79
N VAL A 22 -1.86 -9.19 0.66
CA VAL A 22 -3.13 -9.55 0.02
C VAL A 22 -2.99 -10.62 -1.07
N PHE A 23 -1.77 -10.97 -1.49
CA PHE A 23 -1.51 -11.94 -2.55
C PHE A 23 -1.69 -13.37 -2.06
N GLY A 24 -2.20 -14.24 -2.93
CA GLY A 24 -2.38 -15.67 -2.64
C GLY A 24 -3.65 -16.00 -1.86
N TRP A 25 -4.46 -14.99 -1.57
CA TRP A 25 -5.82 -15.16 -1.05
C TRP A 25 -6.72 -14.07 -1.65
N ASN A 26 -6.70 -12.85 -1.14
CA ASN A 26 -7.57 -11.75 -1.58
C ASN A 26 -7.31 -11.34 -3.04
N VAL A 27 -6.06 -11.47 -3.47
CA VAL A 27 -5.62 -11.20 -4.84
C VAL A 27 -5.03 -12.48 -5.41
N ASP A 28 -5.66 -12.99 -6.47
CA ASP A 28 -5.13 -14.11 -7.24
C ASP A 28 -3.86 -13.68 -8.01
N GLU A 29 -3.00 -14.63 -8.42
CA GLU A 29 -1.71 -14.22 -9.00
C GLU A 29 -1.84 -13.43 -10.32
N LYS A 30 -2.90 -13.62 -11.10
CA LYS A 30 -3.10 -12.85 -12.35
C LYS A 30 -3.32 -11.40 -11.97
N ARG A 31 -4.17 -11.15 -10.96
CA ARG A 31 -4.42 -9.80 -10.47
C ARG A 31 -3.22 -9.22 -9.75
N ALA A 32 -2.47 -10.03 -9.00
CA ALA A 32 -1.23 -9.60 -8.35
C ALA A 32 -0.20 -9.15 -9.38
N PHE A 33 -0.10 -9.89 -10.49
CA PHE A 33 0.75 -9.55 -11.62
C PHE A 33 0.36 -8.21 -12.26
N ASP A 34 -0.94 -8.00 -12.51
CA ASP A 34 -1.44 -6.73 -13.04
C ASP A 34 -1.08 -5.56 -12.10
N VAL A 35 -1.18 -5.76 -10.78
CA VAL A 35 -0.81 -4.76 -9.75
C VAL A 35 0.71 -4.52 -9.72
N LEU A 36 1.52 -5.58 -9.77
CA LEU A 36 2.98 -5.47 -9.76
C LEU A 36 3.52 -4.76 -11.01
N ASP A 37 2.98 -5.07 -12.19
CA ASP A 37 3.33 -4.38 -13.44
C ASP A 37 3.00 -2.89 -13.33
N ALA A 38 1.76 -2.55 -12.95
CA ALA A 38 1.33 -1.16 -12.80
C ALA A 38 2.17 -0.38 -11.77
N PHE A 39 2.60 -1.04 -10.68
CA PHE A 39 3.45 -0.41 -9.67
C PHE A 39 4.84 -0.06 -10.22
N VAL A 40 5.46 -0.98 -10.96
CA VAL A 40 6.76 -0.76 -11.59
C VAL A 40 6.67 0.28 -12.71
N ASP A 41 5.64 0.21 -13.54
CA ASP A 41 5.40 1.16 -14.63
C ASP A 41 5.23 2.60 -14.11
N ALA A 42 4.64 2.76 -12.92
CA ALA A 42 4.53 4.04 -12.22
C ALA A 42 5.83 4.49 -11.52
N GLY A 43 6.91 3.70 -11.62
CA GLY A 43 8.23 3.96 -11.04
C GLY A 43 8.43 3.47 -9.61
N GLY A 44 7.53 2.62 -9.10
CA GLY A 44 7.69 1.90 -7.84
C GLY A 44 8.85 0.91 -7.90
N ASN A 45 9.61 0.77 -6.81
CA ASN A 45 10.81 -0.07 -6.81
C ASN A 45 11.06 -0.87 -5.52
N LEU A 46 10.14 -0.83 -4.56
CA LEU A 46 10.24 -1.57 -3.31
C LEU A 46 8.94 -2.33 -3.02
N ILE A 47 9.07 -3.63 -2.78
CA ILE A 47 7.96 -4.56 -2.48
C ILE A 47 8.23 -5.19 -1.11
N ASP A 48 7.23 -5.20 -0.25
CA ASP A 48 7.24 -5.81 1.08
C ASP A 48 6.50 -7.17 1.06
N THR A 49 7.11 -8.21 1.63
CA THR A 49 6.57 -9.59 1.68
C THR A 49 7.07 -10.33 2.92
N ALA A 50 6.42 -11.43 3.28
CA ALA A 50 6.88 -12.37 4.29
C ALA A 50 6.33 -13.79 4.04
N ASP A 51 7.02 -14.80 4.56
CA ASP A 51 6.61 -16.21 4.54
C ASP A 51 5.24 -16.43 5.22
N SER A 52 4.97 -15.73 6.32
CA SER A 52 3.74 -15.84 7.10
C SER A 52 2.53 -15.17 6.44
N TYR A 53 2.72 -14.38 5.37
CA TYR A 53 1.61 -13.72 4.70
C TYR A 53 0.66 -14.76 4.10
N SER A 54 -0.62 -14.60 4.42
CA SER A 54 -1.72 -15.53 4.10
C SER A 54 -1.65 -16.92 4.73
N ALA A 55 -0.67 -17.22 5.60
CA ALA A 55 -0.57 -18.53 6.26
C ALA A 55 -1.80 -18.91 7.11
N GLY A 56 -2.54 -17.91 7.62
CA GLY A 56 -3.80 -18.10 8.36
C GLY A 56 -5.04 -18.28 7.49
N VAL A 57 -4.92 -18.27 6.16
CA VAL A 57 -6.04 -18.44 5.23
C VAL A 57 -6.30 -19.95 5.02
N PRO A 58 -7.55 -20.43 5.13
CA PRO A 58 -7.87 -21.84 4.89
C PRO A 58 -7.37 -22.30 3.52
N GLY A 59 -6.54 -23.35 3.50
CA GLY A 59 -5.94 -23.90 2.27
C GLY A 59 -4.52 -23.41 1.99
N ASN A 60 -4.07 -22.36 2.66
CA ASN A 60 -2.70 -21.84 2.53
C ASN A 60 -1.79 -22.51 3.57
N ARG A 61 -0.48 -22.51 3.28
CA ARG A 61 0.59 -23.02 4.15
C ARG A 61 1.61 -21.95 4.54
N GLY A 62 1.52 -20.76 3.95
CA GLY A 62 2.55 -19.73 4.04
C GLY A 62 3.49 -19.79 2.83
N GLY A 63 4.06 -18.65 2.47
CA GLY A 63 4.94 -18.47 1.31
C GLY A 63 4.20 -18.22 0.00
N GLU A 64 2.86 -18.15 -0.01
CA GLU A 64 2.08 -17.90 -1.23
C GLU A 64 2.41 -16.53 -1.84
N SER A 65 2.55 -15.49 -1.00
CA SER A 65 2.92 -14.15 -1.46
C SER A 65 4.28 -14.14 -2.17
N GLU A 66 5.30 -14.72 -1.54
CA GLU A 66 6.66 -14.82 -2.09
C GLU A 66 6.69 -15.68 -3.35
N THR A 67 5.89 -16.75 -3.39
CA THR A 67 5.75 -17.62 -4.58
C THR A 67 5.19 -16.84 -5.75
N ILE A 68 4.15 -16.02 -5.53
CA ILE A 68 3.55 -15.18 -6.56
C ILE A 68 4.56 -14.14 -7.06
N ILE A 69 5.24 -13.43 -6.16
CA ILE A 69 6.29 -12.46 -6.55
C ILE A 69 7.40 -13.15 -7.34
N GLY A 70 7.82 -14.35 -6.91
CA GLY A 70 8.80 -15.17 -7.61
C GLY A 70 8.36 -15.50 -9.04
N LYS A 71 7.11 -15.92 -9.23
CA LYS A 71 6.53 -16.17 -10.57
C LYS A 71 6.42 -14.90 -11.41
N TRP A 72 6.10 -13.75 -10.79
CA TRP A 72 6.05 -12.47 -11.48
C TRP A 72 7.43 -12.04 -12.01
N LEU A 73 8.47 -12.12 -11.16
CA LEU A 73 9.87 -11.87 -11.54
C LEU A 73 10.33 -12.81 -12.66
N LYS A 74 9.86 -14.07 -12.63
CA LYS A 74 10.08 -15.07 -13.67
C LYS A 74 9.43 -14.66 -15.00
N ARG A 75 8.20 -14.12 -14.95
CA ARG A 75 7.43 -13.69 -16.13
C ARG A 75 8.05 -12.47 -16.82
N SER A 76 8.60 -11.51 -16.09
CA SER A 76 9.11 -10.23 -16.65
C SER A 76 10.43 -10.33 -17.42
N GLY A 77 10.94 -11.55 -17.70
CA GLY A 77 12.13 -11.77 -18.54
C GLY A 77 13.44 -12.01 -17.79
N LYS A 78 13.40 -12.22 -16.47
CA LYS A 78 14.55 -12.65 -15.65
C LYS A 78 14.36 -14.08 -15.09
N PHE A 79 14.47 -15.07 -15.97
CA PHE A 79 14.48 -16.56 -15.73
C PHE A 79 13.11 -17.27 -15.77
N ARG A 80 13.05 -18.58 -16.08
CA ARG A 80 11.95 -19.25 -16.84
C ARG A 80 11.05 -20.25 -16.10
N SER A 81 9.72 -20.11 -16.32
CA SER A 81 8.55 -21.06 -16.32
C SER A 81 7.61 -21.26 -15.11
N ALA A 82 6.31 -21.25 -15.40
CA ALA A 82 5.19 -21.02 -14.48
C ALA A 82 4.33 -22.27 -14.19
N ALA A 83 3.64 -22.28 -13.04
CA ALA A 83 2.38 -22.99 -12.82
C ALA A 83 1.61 -22.45 -11.59
N ASP A 84 0.49 -21.82 -11.87
CA ASP A 84 -0.83 -21.85 -11.21
C ASP A 84 -1.12 -21.22 -9.84
N LEU A 85 -2.37 -20.75 -9.75
CA LEU A 85 -2.83 -19.42 -9.37
C LEU A 85 -4.31 -19.59 -9.00
N ALA A 86 -4.75 -19.29 -7.76
CA ALA A 86 -6.18 -19.34 -7.40
C ALA A 86 -6.58 -18.42 -6.22
N LYS A 87 -7.87 -18.05 -6.21
CA LYS A 87 -8.55 -16.88 -5.60
C LYS A 87 -9.13 -17.10 -4.19
N SER A 88 -9.24 -16.04 -3.37
CA SER A 88 -10.45 -15.35 -2.88
C SER A 88 -10.26 -14.59 -1.54
N THR A 89 -11.10 -13.57 -1.33
CA THR A 89 -11.06 -12.48 -0.33
C THR A 89 -11.80 -12.78 0.98
N VAL A 90 -11.48 -12.03 2.07
CA VAL A 90 -12.41 -11.38 3.06
C VAL A 90 -11.63 -10.87 4.29
N ARG A 91 -11.76 -9.57 4.62
CA ARG A 91 -11.52 -9.05 5.98
C ARG A 91 -12.63 -8.06 6.34
N GLY A 92 -13.61 -8.50 7.13
CA GLY A 92 -14.79 -7.72 7.50
C GLY A 92 -15.08 -7.59 9.01
N GLY A 93 -14.15 -8.00 9.89
CA GLY A 93 -14.41 -8.07 11.34
C GLY A 93 -13.81 -6.94 12.20
N ALA A 94 -12.75 -6.28 11.74
CA ALA A 94 -11.90 -5.45 12.61
C ALA A 94 -12.29 -3.96 12.68
N VAL A 95 -13.28 -3.50 11.91
CA VAL A 95 -13.61 -2.07 11.77
C VAL A 95 -14.43 -1.54 12.96
N LYS A 96 -15.19 -2.40 13.63
CA LYS A 96 -16.18 -1.97 14.65
C LYS A 96 -15.55 -1.27 15.87
N LYS A 97 -14.32 -1.63 16.25
CA LYS A 97 -13.57 -0.99 17.35
C LYS A 97 -13.07 0.42 17.02
N PHE A 98 -12.99 0.75 15.72
CA PHE A 98 -12.57 2.06 15.23
C PHE A 98 -13.76 3.00 14.98
N LEU A 99 -15.00 2.56 15.23
CA LEU A 99 -16.19 3.41 15.14
C LEU A 99 -16.46 4.10 16.49
N ASN A 100 -15.61 5.05 16.86
CA ASN A 100 -15.78 5.88 18.06
C ASN A 100 -15.58 7.38 17.73
N PRO A 101 -15.99 8.31 18.62
CA PRO A 101 -15.92 9.75 18.34
C PRO A 101 -14.52 10.26 17.97
N HIS A 102 -13.47 9.69 18.59
CA HIS A 102 -12.10 10.04 18.29
C HIS A 102 -11.73 9.71 16.83
N TRP A 103 -11.92 8.46 16.40
CA TRP A 103 -11.63 8.04 15.03
C TRP A 103 -12.53 8.70 13.98
N LEU A 104 -13.78 9.02 14.33
CA LEU A 104 -14.66 9.83 13.47
C LEU A 104 -14.12 11.26 13.30
N GLY A 105 -13.50 11.84 14.33
CA GLY A 105 -12.80 13.11 14.25
C GLY A 105 -11.60 13.07 13.29
N VAL A 106 -10.80 12.00 13.35
CA VAL A 106 -9.69 11.76 12.39
C VAL A 106 -10.20 11.67 10.96
N LEU A 107 -11.27 10.91 10.72
CA LEU A 107 -11.88 10.79 9.39
C LEU A 107 -12.38 12.15 8.88
N ALA A 108 -13.05 12.94 9.73
CA ALA A 108 -13.51 14.27 9.34
C ALA A 108 -12.36 15.23 9.00
N ALA A 109 -11.22 15.13 9.70
CA ALA A 109 -10.02 15.91 9.37
C ALA A 109 -9.43 15.50 8.01
N LEU A 110 -9.33 14.19 7.74
CA LEU A 110 -8.89 13.66 6.45
C LEU A 110 -9.83 14.08 5.32
N ASP A 111 -11.15 13.99 5.51
CA ASP A 111 -12.15 14.39 4.52
C ASP A 111 -12.06 15.88 4.17
N ALA A 112 -11.85 16.75 5.17
CA ALA A 112 -11.71 18.18 4.95
C ALA A 112 -10.48 18.53 4.10
N VAL A 113 -9.34 17.89 4.38
CA VAL A 113 -8.10 18.08 3.58
C VAL A 113 -8.26 17.45 2.19
N ALA A 114 -8.88 16.27 2.11
CA ALA A 114 -9.14 15.60 0.83
C ALA A 114 -9.98 16.47 -0.12
N ALA A 115 -10.98 17.18 0.41
CA ALA A 115 -11.80 18.11 -0.35
C ALA A 115 -10.98 19.27 -0.93
N THR A 116 -10.04 19.85 -0.17
CA THR A 116 -9.16 20.93 -0.63
C THR A 116 -8.28 20.50 -1.79
N HIS A 117 -7.73 19.29 -1.72
CA HIS A 117 -6.77 18.75 -2.71
C HIS A 117 -7.43 18.01 -3.88
N HIS A 118 -8.77 17.92 -3.91
CA HIS A 118 -9.50 17.04 -4.84
C HIS A 118 -8.98 15.59 -4.82
N ALA A 119 -8.65 15.12 -3.63
CA ALA A 119 -8.03 13.82 -3.37
C ALA A 119 -8.97 12.87 -2.61
N THR A 120 -8.56 11.62 -2.43
CA THR A 120 -9.25 10.68 -1.53
C THR A 120 -8.67 10.73 -0.12
N PRO A 121 -9.44 10.37 0.93
CA PRO A 121 -8.93 10.29 2.30
C PRO A 121 -7.73 9.35 2.43
N ALA A 122 -7.68 8.28 1.63
CA ALA A 122 -6.55 7.36 1.59
C ALA A 122 -5.28 8.03 1.02
N GLN A 123 -5.43 8.84 -0.03
CA GLN A 123 -4.32 9.62 -0.58
C GLN A 123 -3.77 10.63 0.43
N VAL A 124 -4.66 11.35 1.12
CA VAL A 124 -4.29 12.31 2.17
C VAL A 124 -3.59 11.61 3.33
N ALA A 125 -4.10 10.46 3.79
CA ALA A 125 -3.47 9.71 4.87
C ALA A 125 -2.04 9.26 4.52
N LEU A 126 -1.82 8.77 3.28
CA LEU A 126 -0.49 8.39 2.81
C LEU A 126 0.43 9.61 2.65
N ALA A 127 -0.07 10.72 2.13
CA ALA A 127 0.67 11.98 2.01
C ALA A 127 1.07 12.53 3.39
N TRP A 128 0.16 12.44 4.37
CA TRP A 128 0.42 12.81 5.76
C TRP A 128 1.53 11.95 6.39
N LEU A 129 1.53 10.63 6.16
CA LEU A 129 2.63 9.76 6.60
C LEU A 129 3.95 10.11 5.91
N MET A 130 3.94 10.35 4.60
CA MET A 130 5.13 10.74 3.82
C MET A 130 5.73 12.10 4.23
N ALA A 131 4.93 12.95 4.88
CA ALA A 131 5.37 14.24 5.42
C ALA A 131 6.05 14.12 6.80
N ARG A 132 5.99 12.96 7.47
CA ARG A 132 6.60 12.78 8.80
C ARG A 132 8.12 12.77 8.72
N PRO A 133 8.82 13.58 9.54
CA PRO A 133 10.28 13.48 9.66
C PRO A 133 10.71 12.05 10.05
N GLY A 134 11.66 11.49 9.31
CA GLY A 134 12.19 10.15 9.54
C GLY A 134 11.40 9.00 8.91
N LEU A 135 10.24 9.25 8.29
CA LEU A 135 9.50 8.23 7.55
C LEU A 135 9.92 8.23 6.08
N THR A 136 10.51 7.12 5.61
CA THR A 136 11.01 7.03 4.22
C THR A 136 9.86 6.81 3.22
N ALA A 137 9.03 5.79 3.45
CA ALA A 137 7.90 5.43 2.61
C ALA A 137 6.90 4.57 3.40
N PRO A 138 5.59 4.88 3.40
CA PRO A 138 4.58 3.99 3.97
C PRO A 138 4.42 2.73 3.11
N ILE A 139 4.04 1.62 3.76
CA ILE A 139 3.70 0.36 3.10
C ILE A 139 2.19 0.32 2.90
N ALA A 140 1.74 0.16 1.66
CA ALA A 140 0.32 0.05 1.33
C ALA A 140 0.08 -1.09 0.33
N SER A 141 -1.04 -1.78 0.49
CA SER A 141 -1.41 -2.90 -0.37
C SER A 141 -2.62 -2.54 -1.22
N ALA A 142 -2.64 -3.01 -2.47
CA ALA A 142 -3.75 -2.82 -3.39
C ALA A 142 -4.29 -4.17 -3.87
N THR A 143 -5.61 -4.30 -3.96
CA THR A 143 -6.29 -5.50 -4.52
C THR A 143 -6.63 -5.35 -6.00
N SER A 144 -6.38 -4.16 -6.55
CA SER A 144 -6.63 -3.85 -7.96
C SER A 144 -5.69 -2.78 -8.47
N VAL A 145 -5.46 -2.77 -9.80
CA VAL A 145 -4.72 -1.69 -10.47
C VAL A 145 -5.37 -0.32 -10.21
N LYS A 146 -6.70 -0.22 -10.31
CA LYS A 146 -7.42 1.01 -10.00
C LYS A 146 -7.14 1.52 -8.57
N GLN A 147 -7.14 0.62 -7.58
CA GLN A 147 -6.82 1.00 -6.21
C GLN A 147 -5.34 1.39 -6.08
N LEU A 148 -4.44 0.69 -6.76
CA LEU A 148 -3.04 1.08 -6.81
C LEU A 148 -2.87 2.49 -7.39
N ASP A 149 -3.52 2.79 -8.52
CA ASP A 149 -3.48 4.12 -9.15
C ASP A 149 -3.99 5.20 -8.19
N GLU A 150 -5.07 4.92 -7.46
CA GLU A 150 -5.57 5.79 -6.41
C GLU A 150 -4.50 6.04 -5.34
N LEU A 151 -3.90 4.99 -4.76
CA LEU A 151 -2.89 5.13 -3.71
C LEU A 151 -1.63 5.86 -4.21
N MET A 152 -1.23 5.64 -5.45
CA MET A 152 -0.08 6.29 -6.07
C MET A 152 -0.29 7.80 -6.26
N GLY A 153 -1.54 8.25 -6.39
CA GLY A 153 -1.88 9.68 -6.39
C GLY A 153 -1.43 10.42 -5.13
N ALA A 154 -1.29 9.73 -3.99
CA ALA A 154 -0.76 10.31 -2.76
C ALA A 154 0.65 10.88 -2.91
N THR A 155 1.46 10.31 -3.81
CA THR A 155 2.85 10.73 -4.05
C THR A 155 2.97 12.07 -4.76
N LEU A 156 1.85 12.58 -5.27
CA LEU A 156 1.75 13.87 -5.96
C LEU A 156 1.16 14.97 -5.06
N LEU A 157 0.68 14.63 -3.85
CA LEU A 157 0.09 15.60 -2.93
C LEU A 157 1.17 16.31 -2.12
N HIS A 158 1.04 17.63 -2.03
CA HIS A 158 1.79 18.46 -1.11
C HIS A 158 0.84 19.01 -0.06
N LEU A 159 0.94 18.51 1.17
CA LEU A 159 0.11 18.99 2.27
C LEU A 159 0.76 20.22 2.91
N GLU A 160 -0.05 21.23 3.16
CA GLU A 160 0.38 22.43 3.87
C GLU A 160 0.58 22.15 5.37
N GLN A 161 1.40 22.98 6.02
CA GLN A 161 1.79 22.74 7.42
C GLN A 161 0.59 22.78 8.38
N ASP A 162 -0.40 23.63 8.10
CA ASP A 162 -1.65 23.72 8.87
C ASP A 162 -2.54 22.49 8.66
N GLU A 163 -2.58 21.93 7.44
CA GLU A 163 -3.30 20.68 7.13
C GLU A 163 -2.68 19.49 7.87
N VAL A 164 -1.35 19.37 7.87
CA VAL A 164 -0.63 18.36 8.66
C VAL A 164 -0.93 18.53 10.14
N THR A 165 -0.89 19.76 10.65
CA THR A 165 -1.17 20.08 12.06
C THR A 165 -2.61 19.71 12.44
N ARG A 166 -3.57 19.94 11.54
CA ARG A 166 -4.99 19.60 11.76
C ARG A 166 -5.19 18.09 11.89
N ILE A 167 -4.57 17.31 11.01
CA ILE A 167 -4.63 15.84 11.08
C ILE A 167 -3.92 15.35 12.36
N ASP A 168 -2.74 15.90 12.68
CA ASP A 168 -2.01 15.58 13.91
C ASP A 168 -2.85 15.84 15.17
N GLN A 169 -3.57 16.97 15.23
CA GLN A 169 -4.43 17.29 16.38
C GLN A 169 -5.62 16.33 16.50
N ALA A 170 -6.24 15.96 15.38
CA ALA A 170 -7.36 15.01 15.39
C ALA A 170 -6.93 13.60 15.83
N ALA A 171 -5.68 13.21 15.50
CA ALA A 171 -5.13 11.90 15.80
C ALA A 171 -4.49 11.77 17.20
N ARG A 172 -4.40 12.86 17.98
CA ARG A 172 -3.92 12.81 19.36
C ARG A 172 -5.00 12.22 20.27
N GLU A 173 -4.59 11.25 21.09
CA GLU A 173 -5.37 10.73 22.21
C GLU A 173 -5.44 11.73 23.36
#